data_AF-A0A8I2GUY8-F1
#
_entry.id   AF-A0A8I2GUY8-F1
#
_cell.length_a   1.000
_cell.length_b   1.000
_cell.length_c   1.000
_cell.angle_alpha   90.00
_cell.angle_beta   90.00
_cell.angle_gamma   90.00
#
_symmetry.space_group_name_H-M   'P 1'
#
loop_
_entity.id
_entity.type
_entity.pdbx_description
1 polymer ?
#
loop_
_entity_poly.entity_id
_entity_poly.type
_entity_poly.pdbx_seq_one_letter_code
_entity_poly.pdbx_strand_id
1 'polypeptide(L)'
;MTSRTTQTVVRFSSPFRLPGFDGAQPAGEYRVDYDEELIDSVSRLAWLRVGAFIHLPAIAAQSSTQQMMPIHLSDLETALEKDHKPS
;
A
#
# COMPACT_ATOMS: atom_id res chain seq x y z
N MET A 1 12.18 -16.60 13.28
CA MET A 1 11.97 -15.26 12.67
C MET A 1 10.58 -14.81 13.05
N THR A 2 10.43 -13.59 13.56
CA THR A 2 9.13 -13.05 13.98
C THR A 2 8.67 -12.08 12.90
N SER A 3 7.54 -12.37 12.25
CA SER A 3 6.92 -11.50 11.25
C SER A 3 5.53 -11.09 11.71
N ARG A 4 5.03 -9.97 11.17
CA ARG A 4 3.66 -9.52 11.33
C ARG A 4 3.20 -8.79 10.07
N THR A 5 1.89 -8.75 9.86
CA THR A 5 1.27 -7.92 8.83
C THR A 5 0.52 -6.79 9.51
N THR A 6 0.80 -5.56 9.12
CA THR A 6 0.13 -4.36 9.63
C THR A 6 -0.75 -3.78 8.53
N GLN A 7 -2.05 -3.62 8.82
CA GLN A 7 -3.01 -3.07 7.87
C GLN A 7 -3.17 -1.57 8.07
N THR A 8 -3.22 -0.82 6.97
CA THR A 8 -3.51 0.62 6.95
C THR A 8 -4.49 0.98 5.83
N VAL A 9 -4.99 2.20 5.86
CA VAL A 9 -5.77 2.79 4.77
C VAL A 9 -4.99 3.97 4.21
N VAL A 10 -4.83 4.00 2.89
CA VAL A 10 -4.27 5.13 2.15
C VAL A 10 -5.36 5.77 1.31
N ARG A 11 -5.29 7.09 1.15
CA ARG A 11 -6.26 7.85 0.36
C ARG A 11 -5.57 8.44 -0.87
N PHE A 12 -6.20 8.26 -2.02
CA PHE A 12 -5.87 8.95 -3.26
C PHE A 12 -7.02 9.89 -3.62
N SER A 13 -6.71 11.16 -3.83
CA SER A 13 -7.65 12.22 -4.20
C SER A 13 -7.91 12.26 -5.71
N SER A 14 -6.97 11.74 -6.50
CA SER A 14 -7.04 11.61 -7.95
C SER A 14 -6.78 10.16 -8.39
N PRO A 15 -7.21 9.77 -9.61
CA PRO A 15 -6.83 8.48 -10.17
C PRO A 15 -5.31 8.33 -10.23
N PHE A 16 -4.79 7.16 -9.84
CA PHE A 16 -3.36 6.88 -9.75
C PHE A 16 -2.97 5.63 -10.54
N ARG A 17 -1.68 5.46 -10.81
CA ARG A 17 -1.13 4.27 -11.46
C ARG A 17 0.03 3.73 -10.62
N LEU A 18 0.09 2.42 -10.48
CA LEU A 18 1.22 1.71 -9.91
C LEU A 18 1.79 0.74 -10.97
N PRO A 19 3.11 0.48 -10.97
CA PRO A 19 3.69 -0.53 -11.85
C PRO A 19 3.04 -1.90 -11.64
N GLY A 20 2.83 -2.64 -12.73
CA GLY A 20 2.20 -3.97 -12.70
C GLY A 20 0.67 -3.96 -12.71
N PHE A 21 0.03 -2.79 -12.78
CA PHE A 21 -1.43 -2.66 -12.86
C PHE A 21 -1.85 -2.45 -14.31
N ASP A 22 -2.89 -3.15 -14.76
CA ASP A 22 -3.41 -3.06 -16.13
C ASP A 22 -3.98 -1.67 -16.48
N GLY A 23 -4.26 -0.83 -15.48
CA GLY A 23 -4.82 0.49 -15.66
C GLY A 23 -4.74 1.39 -14.44
N ALA A 24 -5.15 2.64 -14.63
CA ALA A 24 -5.29 3.59 -13.53
C ALA A 24 -6.38 3.12 -12.58
N GLN A 25 -6.08 3.18 -11.28
CA GLN A 25 -7.04 2.95 -10.22
C GLN A 25 -7.78 4.25 -9.92
N PRO A 26 -9.09 4.20 -9.66
CA PRO A 26 -9.86 5.40 -9.36
C PRO A 26 -9.42 6.07 -8.06
N ALA A 27 -9.72 7.36 -7.90
CA ALA A 27 -9.56 8.01 -6.60
C ALA A 27 -10.40 7.31 -5.52
N GLY A 28 -9.91 7.29 -4.29
CA GLY A 28 -10.59 6.65 -3.18
C GLY A 28 -9.67 6.21 -2.05
N GLU A 29 -10.26 5.52 -1.09
CA GLU A 29 -9.54 4.90 0.03
C GLU A 29 -9.24 3.44 -0.29
N TYR A 30 -8.00 3.04 -0.09
CA TYR A 30 -7.49 1.70 -0.39
C TYR A 30 -6.88 1.10 0.86
N ARG A 31 -7.18 -0.18 1.13
CA ARG A 31 -6.50 -0.93 2.17
C ARG A 31 -5.12 -1.35 1.67
N VAL A 32 -4.10 -1.13 2.49
CA VAL A 32 -2.72 -1.56 2.24
C VAL A 32 -2.25 -2.40 3.43
N ASP A 33 -1.72 -3.57 3.14
CA ASP A 33 -1.10 -4.45 4.11
C ASP A 33 0.42 -4.35 3.97
N TYR A 34 1.11 -4.10 5.08
CA TYR A 34 2.57 -4.10 5.15
C TYR A 34 3.04 -5.37 5.86
N ASP A 35 3.86 -6.14 5.17
CA ASP A 35 4.58 -7.24 5.81
C ASP A 35 5.83 -6.69 6.47
N GLU A 36 5.97 -7.00 7.76
CA GLU A 36 7.02 -6.49 8.62
C GLU A 36 7.78 -7.64 9.30
N GLU A 37 9.09 -7.54 9.33
CA GLU A 37 9.95 -8.45 10.06
C GLU A 37 10.56 -7.77 11.29
N LEU A 38 10.60 -8.50 12.41
CA LEU A 38 11.29 -8.06 13.61
C LEU A 38 12.80 -8.17 13.36
N ILE A 39 13.45 -7.01 13.36
CA ILE A 39 14.90 -6.92 13.40
C ILE A 39 15.30 -6.73 14.85
N ASP A 40 15.98 -7.76 15.37
CA ASP A 40 16.66 -7.71 16.66
C ASP A 40 18.12 -7.35 16.41
N SER A 41 18.40 -6.04 16.43
CA SER A 41 19.77 -5.53 16.43
C SER A 41 20.23 -5.32 17.87
N VAL A 42 21.54 -5.45 18.13
CA VAL A 42 22.18 -5.29 19.45
C VAL A 42 21.76 -4.00 20.19
N SER A 43 21.26 -3.00 19.44
CA SER A 43 20.84 -1.69 19.92
C SER A 43 19.33 -1.43 19.92
N ARG A 44 18.48 -2.20 19.22
CA ARG A 44 17.03 -1.91 19.12
C ARG A 44 16.21 -3.06 18.52
N LEU A 45 15.04 -3.30 19.12
CA LEU A 45 13.92 -4.03 18.52
C LEU A 45 13.13 -3.08 17.61
N ALA A 46 13.08 -3.38 16.31
CA ALA A 46 12.34 -2.61 15.32
C ALA A 46 11.63 -3.52 14.31
N TRP A 47 10.52 -3.04 13.75
CA TRP A 47 9.79 -3.72 12.67
C TRP A 47 10.16 -3.06 11.35
N LEU A 48 10.78 -3.82 10.43
CA LEU A 48 11.12 -3.35 9.09
C LEU A 48 10.06 -3.82 8.11
N ARG A 49 9.53 -2.90 7.30
CA ARG A 49 8.66 -3.25 6.17
C ARG A 49 9.48 -3.96 5.09
N VAL A 50 9.13 -5.20 4.81
CA VAL A 50 9.77 -6.05 3.79
C VAL A 50 8.88 -6.26 2.57
N GLY A 51 7.58 -5.97 2.67
CA GLY A 51 6.62 -6.09 1.58
C GLY A 51 5.40 -5.18 1.77
N ALA A 52 4.68 -4.94 0.68
CA ALA A 52 3.43 -4.20 0.69
C ALA A 52 2.44 -4.80 -0.32
N PHE A 53 1.16 -4.84 0.06
CA PHE A 53 0.07 -5.29 -0.78
C PHE A 53 -1.07 -4.28 -0.73
N ILE A 54 -1.69 -3.98 -1.86
CA ILE A 54 -2.88 -3.14 -1.93
C ILE A 54 -4.08 -3.97 -2.31
N HIS A 55 -5.21 -3.67 -1.68
CA HIS A 55 -6.49 -4.31 -1.96
C HIS A 55 -7.28 -3.48 -2.97
N LEU A 56 -7.75 -4.13 -4.02
CA LEU A 56 -8.60 -3.57 -5.06
C LEU A 56 -9.97 -4.25 -5.05
N PRO A 57 -11.03 -3.53 -5.43
CA PRO A 57 -11.05 -2.08 -5.69
C PRO A 57 -10.97 -1.28 -4.38
N ALA A 58 -11.11 0.05 -4.49
CA ALA A 58 -11.22 0.94 -3.34
C ALA A 58 -12.31 0.47 -2.36
N ILE A 59 -12.16 0.79 -1.07
CA ILE A 59 -13.05 0.36 0.02
C ILE A 59 -14.52 0.74 -0.26
N ALA A 60 -14.75 1.91 -0.84
CA ALA A 60 -16.10 2.41 -1.16
C ALA A 60 -16.68 1.82 -2.46
N ALA A 61 -15.88 1.12 -3.26
CA ALA A 61 -16.35 0.55 -4.52
C ALA A 61 -17.21 -0.69 -4.26
N GLN A 62 -18.41 -0.71 -4.84
CA GLN A 62 -19.32 -1.85 -4.77
C GLN A 62 -18.88 -2.89 -5.80
N SER A 63 -17.98 -3.79 -5.41
CA SER A 63 -17.55 -4.93 -6.22
C SER A 63 -17.63 -6.22 -5.42
N SER A 64 -18.09 -7.29 -6.07
CA SER A 64 -18.04 -8.65 -5.52
C SER A 64 -16.65 -9.27 -5.58
N THR A 65 -15.74 -8.71 -6.39
CA THR A 65 -14.36 -9.17 -6.51
C THR A 65 -13.43 -8.29 -5.71
N GLN A 66 -12.73 -8.88 -4.74
CA GLN A 66 -11.58 -8.28 -4.07
C GLN A 66 -10.30 -8.96 -4.56
N GLN A 67 -9.30 -8.15 -4.90
CA GLN A 67 -7.98 -8.61 -5.30
C GLN A 67 -6.93 -7.98 -4.39
N MET A 68 -5.92 -8.76 -4.04
CA MET A 68 -4.76 -8.28 -3.29
C MET A 68 -3.55 -8.33 -4.21
N MET A 69 -2.95 -7.18 -4.48
CA MET A 69 -1.87 -7.04 -5.46
C MET A 69 -0.57 -6.64 -4.75
N PRO A 70 0.56 -7.30 -5.02
CA PRO A 70 1.85 -6.87 -4.50
C PRO A 70 2.24 -5.53 -5.12
N ILE A 71 2.83 -4.65 -4.32
CA ILE A 71 3.30 -3.33 -4.73
C ILE A 71 4.68 -3.06 -4.12
N HIS A 72 5.49 -2.24 -4.80
CA HIS A 72 6.70 -1.71 -4.19
C HIS A 72 6.36 -0.51 -3.31
N LEU A 73 6.97 -0.45 -2.12
CA LEU A 73 6.76 0.63 -1.16
C LEU A 73 7.12 2.00 -1.77
N SER A 74 8.23 2.07 -2.51
CA SER A 74 8.69 3.29 -3.18
C SER A 74 7.70 3.81 -4.23
N ASP A 75 7.00 2.91 -4.93
CA ASP A 75 6.02 3.28 -5.94
C ASP A 75 4.75 3.84 -5.29
N LEU A 76 4.32 3.23 -4.19
CA LEU A 76 3.21 3.73 -3.38
C LEU A 76 3.50 5.12 -2.81
N GLU A 77 4.68 5.32 -2.22
CA GLU A 77 5.12 6.61 -1.69
C GLU A 77 5.17 7.67 -2.79
N THR A 78 5.76 7.34 -3.95
CA THR A 78 5.80 8.25 -5.10
C THR A 78 4.40 8.61 -5.61
N ALA A 79 3.48 7.65 -5.64
CA ALA A 79 2.11 7.90 -6.06
C ALA A 79 1.37 8.82 -5.07
N LEU A 80 1.55 8.61 -3.76
CA LEU A 80 0.95 9.46 -2.72
C LEU A 80 1.54 10.87 -2.72
N GLU A 81 2.86 11.01 -2.89
CA GLU A 81 3.50 12.32 -3.03
C GLU A 81 2.99 13.10 -4.24
N LYS A 82 2.74 12.43 -5.37
CA LYS A 82 2.15 13.05 -6.56
C LYS A 82 0.72 13.48 -6.32
N ASP A 83 -0.08 12.69 -5.61
CA ASP A 83 -1.47 13.01 -5.28
C ASP A 83 -1.60 14.20 -4.32
N HIS A 84 -0.66 14.34 -3.37
CA HIS A 84 -0.65 15.42 -2.39
C HIS A 84 -0.05 16.73 -2.92
N LYS A 85 0.60 16.74 -4.10
CA LYS A 85 1.10 17.98 -4.70
C LYS A 85 -0.05 18.75 -5.35
N PRO A 86 -0.35 19.98 -4.90
CA PRO A 86 -1.29 20.83 -5.61
C PRO A 86 -0.74 21.11 -7.02
N SER A 87 -1.63 21.04 -8.01
CA SER A 87 -1.33 21.38 -9.41
C SER A 87 -0.96 22.85 -9.56
#